data_AF-A0A957QIN9-F1
#
_entry.id   AF-A0A957QIN9-F1
#
_cell.length_a   1.000
_cell.length_b   1.000
_cell.length_c   1.000
_cell.angle_alpha   90.00
_cell.angle_beta   90.00
_cell.angle_gamma   90.00
#
_symmetry.space_group_name_H-M   'P 1'
#
loop_
_entity.id
_entity.type
_entity.pdbx_description
1 polymer ?
#
loop_
_entity_poly.entity_id
_entity_poly.type
_entity_poly.pdbx_seq_one_letter_code
_entity_poly.pdbx_strand_id
1 'polypeptide(L)'
;MARLPVPGSDDGAWGALLNDFLLVGHREDGTLRAGQAGALLVAAADSSAESKLAANFVCDGTADQVQINAAVAALGPAGGTIQLSEGTFNCSGAVRLSRRTQLQGRGRATILKANGSWSAFDGSAQGALIEPADDGTDKTAVAHLALDGNRWSGGDCLGIYYNITRSDAFDEGPDAAHQFVDVYIYRTRRHGIHLTGAHMRANQLARLRVYNVGEEGVTEAHSFLIDCPDSFLSQCESGSSSGSGFYVAGSNNRFVGCKSWYSDLNGFSIHAVRNQFAACEAQDNEGHGFYCGSGPNSFVGCHADSNSWNGASPTSSFDGFHIPWGSRIQLVGCSAYDKNEGGRGHWQRYGFFIGSSAEHIQIIGTVMDNATAGVGGSGAGNASNLILVNG
;
A
#
# COMPACT_ATOMS: atom_id res chain seq x y z
N MET A 1 13.75 38.77 27.21
CA MET A 1 12.69 38.03 26.48
C MET A 1 12.49 38.76 25.17
N ALA A 2 12.53 38.07 24.03
CA ALA A 2 12.33 38.70 22.73
C ALA A 2 10.93 39.31 22.64
N ARG A 3 10.84 40.57 22.20
CA ARG A 3 9.58 41.34 22.09
C ARG A 3 9.67 42.37 20.99
N LEU A 4 8.53 42.86 20.52
CA LEU A 4 8.49 44.03 19.64
C LEU A 4 9.00 45.30 20.37
N PRO A 5 9.66 46.23 19.66
CA PRO A 5 9.99 47.55 20.21
C PRO A 5 8.73 48.33 20.61
N VAL A 6 8.82 49.12 21.68
CA VAL A 6 7.74 49.98 22.20
C VAL A 6 8.05 51.45 21.86
N PRO A 7 7.18 52.13 21.08
CA PRO A 7 7.35 53.54 20.75
C PRO A 7 7.50 54.44 21.98
N GLY A 8 8.51 55.32 21.96
CA GLY A 8 8.78 56.29 23.03
C GLY A 8 9.41 55.72 24.31
N SER A 9 9.72 54.41 24.35
CA SER A 9 10.39 53.77 25.49
C SER A 9 11.74 53.13 25.14
N ASP A 10 11.95 52.76 23.88
CA ASP A 10 13.14 52.00 23.42
C ASP A 10 14.08 52.79 22.49
N ASP A 11 14.09 54.13 22.61
CA ASP A 11 14.87 54.99 21.72
C ASP A 11 16.37 54.62 21.74
N GLY A 12 16.95 54.43 20.55
CA GLY A 12 18.33 53.97 20.37
C GLY A 12 18.55 52.45 20.49
N ALA A 13 17.55 51.67 20.92
CA ALA A 13 17.64 50.20 21.05
C ALA A 13 16.81 49.42 20.02
N TRP A 14 16.04 50.12 19.17
CA TRP A 14 15.12 49.51 18.19
C TRP A 14 15.75 48.44 17.31
N GLY A 15 16.92 48.69 16.75
CA GLY A 15 17.59 47.75 15.85
C GLY A 15 17.96 46.43 16.54
N ALA A 16 18.49 46.52 17.77
CA ALA A 16 18.84 45.33 18.55
C ALA A 16 17.60 44.54 18.99
N LEU A 17 16.56 45.23 19.49
CA LEU A 17 15.31 44.58 19.91
C LEU A 17 14.57 43.93 18.74
N LEU A 18 14.55 44.59 17.58
CA LEU A 18 13.94 44.03 16.38
C LEU A 18 14.73 42.82 15.88
N ASN A 19 16.07 42.88 15.88
CA ASN A 19 16.90 41.72 15.53
C ASN A 19 16.70 40.57 16.52
N ASP A 20 16.68 40.82 17.83
CA ASP A 20 16.40 39.78 18.84
C ASP A 20 15.02 39.15 18.62
N PHE A 21 14.00 39.93 18.27
CA PHE A 21 12.67 39.44 17.93
C PHE A 21 12.65 38.62 16.63
N LEU A 22 13.25 39.15 15.56
CA LEU A 22 13.30 38.47 14.26
C LEU A 22 14.11 37.17 14.34
N LEU A 23 15.21 37.16 15.10
CA LEU A 23 16.05 36.00 15.33
C LEU A 23 15.36 34.91 16.16
N VAL A 24 14.17 35.14 16.73
CA VAL A 24 13.35 34.03 17.25
C VAL A 24 12.88 33.13 16.09
N GLY A 25 12.51 33.73 14.96
CA GLY A 25 11.93 33.03 13.81
C GLY A 25 12.81 32.99 12.57
N HIS A 26 13.90 33.75 12.51
CA HIS A 26 14.75 33.93 11.32
C HIS A 26 16.23 33.71 11.63
N ARG A 27 16.97 33.20 10.66
CA ARG A 27 18.43 33.15 10.65
C ARG A 27 18.97 34.56 10.36
N GLU A 28 20.27 34.74 10.56
CA GLU A 28 20.94 36.02 10.30
C GLU A 28 20.87 36.44 8.81
N ASP A 29 20.69 35.50 7.90
CA ASP A 29 20.49 35.73 6.47
C ASP A 29 19.05 36.10 6.09
N GLY A 30 18.16 36.24 7.07
CA GLY A 30 16.75 36.58 6.85
C GLY A 30 15.86 35.41 6.43
N THR A 31 16.40 34.20 6.30
CA THR A 31 15.58 32.99 6.07
C THR A 31 14.93 32.53 7.38
N LEU A 32 13.81 31.82 7.31
CA LEU A 32 13.17 31.28 8.52
C LEU A 32 14.08 30.25 9.22
N ARG A 33 14.14 30.29 10.55
CA ARG A 33 14.75 29.20 11.34
C ARG A 33 13.89 27.96 11.17
N ALA A 34 14.45 26.93 10.54
CA ALA A 34 13.92 25.57 10.65
C ALA A 34 13.93 25.17 12.13
N GLY A 35 12.77 25.18 12.80
CA GLY A 35 12.71 24.82 14.23
C GLY A 35 11.52 25.30 15.07
N GLN A 36 10.48 25.92 14.52
CA GLN A 36 9.29 26.31 15.33
C GLN A 36 7.94 25.82 14.77
N ALA A 37 7.93 24.89 13.82
CA ALA A 37 6.71 24.16 13.46
C ALA A 37 7.06 22.69 13.34
N GLY A 38 6.39 21.82 14.10
CA GLY A 38 6.54 20.36 14.01
C GLY A 38 6.14 19.77 12.64
N ALA A 39 5.63 20.61 11.74
CA ALA A 39 5.32 20.29 10.36
C ALA A 39 5.81 21.41 9.41
N LEU A 40 6.46 21.03 8.31
CA LEU A 40 6.72 21.91 7.16
C LEU A 40 5.59 21.77 6.14
N LEU A 41 5.05 22.89 5.67
CA LEU A 41 4.00 22.91 4.65
C LEU A 41 4.60 23.07 3.25
N VAL A 42 4.24 22.17 2.33
CA VAL A 42 4.54 22.27 0.90
C VAL A 42 3.23 22.48 0.13
N ALA A 43 3.13 23.59 -0.60
CA ALA A 43 1.96 23.92 -1.39
C ALA A 43 2.14 23.55 -2.86
N ALA A 44 1.16 22.85 -3.43
CA ALA A 44 1.07 22.59 -4.87
C ALA A 44 0.86 23.90 -5.65
N ALA A 45 1.27 23.95 -6.91
CA ALA A 45 1.17 25.15 -7.74
C ALA A 45 -0.29 25.60 -7.96
N ASP A 46 -1.19 24.63 -8.12
CA ASP A 46 -2.64 24.80 -8.31
C ASP A 46 -3.43 24.89 -6.99
N SER A 47 -2.75 24.93 -5.84
CA SER A 47 -3.39 25.14 -4.53
C SER A 47 -3.89 26.58 -4.34
N SER A 48 -4.70 26.79 -3.29
CA SER A 48 -5.26 28.11 -2.95
C SER A 48 -4.18 29.16 -2.67
N ALA A 49 -4.54 30.44 -2.81
CA ALA A 49 -3.63 31.53 -2.50
C ALA A 49 -3.20 31.51 -1.02
N GLU A 50 -4.13 31.15 -0.14
CA GLU A 50 -3.93 30.99 1.30
C GLU A 50 -2.94 29.85 1.61
N SER A 51 -3.10 28.69 0.96
CA SER A 51 -2.14 27.57 1.10
C SER A 51 -0.74 27.96 0.65
N LYS A 52 -0.61 28.66 -0.49
CA LYS A 52 0.70 29.14 -0.98
C LYS A 52 1.33 30.18 -0.06
N LEU A 53 0.53 31.09 0.49
CA LEU A 53 1.02 32.13 1.41
C LEU A 53 1.53 31.53 2.74
N ALA A 54 0.87 30.47 3.22
CA ALA A 54 1.25 29.81 4.47
C ALA A 54 2.40 28.80 4.31
N ALA A 55 2.73 28.41 3.07
CA ALA A 55 3.68 27.33 2.82
C ALA A 55 5.13 27.72 3.07
N ASN A 56 5.91 26.76 3.57
CA ASN A 56 7.37 26.88 3.65
C ASN A 56 8.02 26.67 2.28
N PHE A 57 7.39 25.83 1.44
CA PHE A 57 7.83 25.54 0.08
C PHE A 57 6.63 25.62 -0.86
N VAL A 58 6.79 26.29 -2.00
CA VAL A 58 5.76 26.36 -3.05
C VAL A 58 6.30 25.70 -4.30
N CYS A 59 5.56 24.71 -4.78
CA CYS A 59 5.80 23.99 -6.02
C CYS A 59 5.46 24.87 -7.23
N ASP A 60 6.14 24.64 -8.35
CA ASP A 60 5.91 25.36 -9.61
C ASP A 60 5.06 24.56 -10.61
N GLY A 61 4.72 23.31 -10.28
CA GLY A 61 3.90 22.43 -11.09
C GLY A 61 4.72 21.55 -12.02
N THR A 62 6.05 21.58 -11.95
CA THR A 62 6.97 20.77 -12.75
C THR A 62 8.04 20.14 -11.86
N ALA A 63 8.15 18.82 -11.89
CA ALA A 63 9.13 18.10 -11.07
C ALA A 63 9.02 18.43 -9.57
N ASP A 64 7.78 18.51 -9.07
CA ASP A 64 7.45 18.99 -7.72
C ASP A 64 8.05 18.13 -6.60
N GLN A 65 8.49 16.91 -6.92
CA GLN A 65 9.27 16.10 -5.98
C GLN A 65 10.55 16.80 -5.52
N VAL A 66 11.12 17.74 -6.30
CA VAL A 66 12.32 18.49 -5.93
C VAL A 66 12.06 19.36 -4.70
N GLN A 67 10.97 20.13 -4.70
CA GLN A 67 10.58 20.99 -3.59
C GLN A 67 10.14 20.16 -2.37
N ILE A 68 9.42 19.06 -2.59
CA ILE A 68 9.05 18.14 -1.50
C ILE A 68 10.30 17.52 -0.86
N ASN A 69 11.26 17.04 -1.66
CA ASN A 69 12.50 16.45 -1.16
C ASN A 69 13.38 17.50 -0.46
N ALA A 70 13.36 18.77 -0.91
CA ALA A 70 14.00 19.87 -0.19
C ALA A 70 13.36 20.13 1.18
N ALA A 71 12.03 20.01 1.28
CA ALA A 71 11.32 20.10 2.55
C ALA A 71 11.68 18.92 3.48
N VAL A 72 11.73 17.69 2.96
CA VAL A 72 12.21 16.52 3.73
C VAL A 72 13.63 16.75 4.26
N ALA A 73 14.55 17.22 3.42
CA ALA A 73 15.91 17.53 3.83
C ALA A 73 15.97 18.61 4.92
N ALA A 74 15.06 19.59 4.90
CA ALA A 74 14.98 20.66 5.88
C ALA A 74 14.54 20.21 7.29
N LEU A 75 13.94 19.02 7.44
CA LEU A 75 13.65 18.42 8.74
C LEU A 75 14.93 17.99 9.48
N GLY A 76 15.99 17.67 8.74
CA GLY A 76 17.23 17.15 9.30
C GLY A 76 17.08 15.75 9.92
N PRO A 77 18.09 15.27 10.67
CA PRO A 77 18.15 13.88 11.15
C PRO A 77 17.11 13.53 12.22
N ALA A 78 16.46 14.52 12.82
CA ALA A 78 15.40 14.29 13.80
C ALA A 78 14.11 13.77 13.16
N GLY A 79 13.92 13.99 11.84
CA GLY A 79 12.66 13.74 11.16
C GLY A 79 11.60 14.78 11.52
N GLY A 80 10.33 14.43 11.37
CA GLY A 80 9.20 15.33 11.57
C GLY A 80 8.14 15.17 10.50
N THR A 81 7.28 16.18 10.35
CA THR A 81 6.13 16.11 9.45
C THR A 81 6.31 17.01 8.22
N ILE A 82 6.01 16.48 7.04
CA ILE A 82 5.76 17.23 5.82
C ILE A 82 4.25 17.18 5.56
N GLN A 83 3.60 18.34 5.64
CA GLN A 83 2.21 18.51 5.23
C GLN A 83 2.17 18.97 3.78
N LEU A 84 1.51 18.23 2.91
CA LEU A 84 1.17 18.67 1.56
C LEU A 84 -0.19 19.36 1.56
N SER A 85 -0.32 20.46 0.82
CA SER A 85 -1.60 21.13 0.59
C SER A 85 -2.56 20.29 -0.27
N GLU A 86 -3.78 20.80 -0.47
CA GLU A 86 -4.59 20.43 -1.63
C GLU A 86 -3.87 20.76 -2.94
N GLY A 87 -4.23 20.08 -4.02
CA GLY A 87 -3.69 20.30 -5.35
C GLY A 87 -2.90 19.11 -5.90
N THR A 88 -2.37 19.29 -7.10
CA THR A 88 -1.61 18.29 -7.84
C THR A 88 -0.12 18.62 -7.81
N PHE A 89 0.68 17.66 -7.35
CA PHE A 89 2.14 17.70 -7.38
C PHE A 89 2.61 16.83 -8.55
N ASN A 90 3.13 17.43 -9.61
CA ASN A 90 3.58 16.73 -10.83
C ASN A 90 5.01 16.23 -10.66
N CYS A 91 5.16 14.94 -10.46
CA CYS A 91 6.43 14.30 -10.12
C CYS A 91 7.08 13.60 -11.32
N SER A 92 8.29 13.99 -11.68
CA SER A 92 9.14 13.30 -12.68
C SER A 92 10.21 12.40 -12.03
N GLY A 93 10.05 12.13 -10.73
CA GLY A 93 10.94 11.33 -9.89
C GLY A 93 10.25 11.04 -8.54
N ALA A 94 10.90 10.23 -7.71
CA ALA A 94 10.36 9.85 -6.40
C ALA A 94 10.39 11.00 -5.37
N VAL A 95 9.34 11.07 -4.54
CA VAL A 95 9.40 11.70 -3.22
C VAL A 95 10.12 10.73 -2.28
N ARG A 96 11.29 11.14 -1.79
CA ARG A 96 12.17 10.32 -0.96
C ARG A 96 12.05 10.72 0.49
N LEU A 97 11.60 9.80 1.33
CA LEU A 97 11.42 10.04 2.76
C LEU A 97 12.67 9.63 3.54
N SER A 98 13.21 10.55 4.33
CA SER A 98 14.22 10.23 5.33
C SER A 98 13.60 9.53 6.54
N ARG A 99 14.44 8.90 7.36
CA ARG A 99 14.06 8.27 8.62
C ARG A 99 13.14 9.16 9.46
N ARG A 100 12.18 8.56 10.18
CA ARG A 100 11.26 9.27 11.11
C ARG A 100 10.49 10.43 10.48
N THR A 101 10.26 10.37 9.16
CA THR A 101 9.51 11.39 8.44
C THR A 101 8.07 10.93 8.22
N GLN A 102 7.13 11.80 8.58
CA GLN A 102 5.72 11.67 8.23
C GLN A 102 5.42 12.56 7.02
N LEU A 103 4.95 11.97 5.92
CA LEU A 103 4.38 12.67 4.78
C LEU A 103 2.86 12.57 4.86
N GLN A 104 2.17 13.70 5.00
CA GLN A 104 0.72 13.73 5.10
C GLN A 104 0.07 14.72 4.14
N GLY A 105 -1.01 14.31 3.47
CA GLY A 105 -1.87 15.20 2.69
C GLY A 105 -3.04 15.77 3.49
N ARG A 106 -3.97 16.42 2.80
CA ARG A 106 -5.25 16.92 3.34
C ARG A 106 -6.43 16.05 2.87
N GLY A 107 -6.18 14.76 2.68
CA GLY A 107 -7.09 13.81 2.05
C GLY A 107 -6.82 13.65 0.55
N ARG A 108 -7.76 13.04 -0.17
CA ARG A 108 -7.60 12.68 -1.60
C ARG A 108 -7.48 13.87 -2.56
N ALA A 109 -7.69 15.10 -2.09
CA ALA A 109 -7.45 16.31 -2.87
C ALA A 109 -5.97 16.71 -2.92
N THR A 110 -5.11 16.08 -2.11
CA THR A 110 -3.65 16.10 -2.25
C THR A 110 -3.25 14.95 -3.17
N ILE A 111 -2.71 15.25 -4.35
CA ILE A 111 -2.39 14.24 -5.37
C ILE A 111 -0.92 14.32 -5.76
N LEU A 112 -0.14 13.27 -5.49
CA LEU A 112 1.15 13.09 -6.15
C LEU A 112 0.91 12.38 -7.48
N LYS A 113 1.29 12.99 -8.60
CA LYS A 113 1.02 12.49 -9.94
C LYS A 113 2.30 12.21 -10.70
N ALA A 114 2.44 11.00 -11.24
CA ALA A 114 3.59 10.64 -12.06
C ALA A 114 3.58 11.34 -13.42
N ASN A 115 4.71 11.91 -13.81
CA ASN A 115 4.94 12.55 -15.10
C ASN A 115 6.26 12.06 -15.71
N GLY A 116 6.36 10.74 -15.88
CA GLY A 116 7.52 10.10 -16.49
C GLY A 116 7.82 8.73 -15.90
N SER A 117 9.07 8.33 -16.07
CA SER A 117 9.66 7.05 -15.68
C SER A 117 11.02 7.32 -15.05
N TRP A 118 11.37 6.60 -13.99
CA TRP A 118 12.64 6.72 -13.28
C TRP A 118 13.02 5.39 -12.63
N SER A 119 14.30 5.16 -12.36
CA SER A 119 14.74 3.99 -11.59
C SER A 119 14.41 4.16 -10.10
N ALA A 120 14.18 3.03 -9.42
CA ALA A 120 14.09 2.98 -7.97
C ALA A 120 15.39 3.49 -7.31
N PHE A 121 15.31 3.97 -6.06
CA PHE A 121 16.46 4.51 -5.31
C PHE A 121 17.66 3.55 -5.23
N ASP A 122 17.43 2.23 -5.29
CA ASP A 122 18.46 1.19 -5.26
C ASP A 122 18.86 0.68 -6.66
N GLY A 123 18.25 1.20 -7.72
CA GLY A 123 18.49 0.81 -9.11
C GLY A 123 17.99 -0.58 -9.49
N SER A 124 17.24 -1.27 -8.62
CA SER A 124 16.84 -2.67 -8.83
C SER A 124 15.69 -2.84 -9.84
N ALA A 125 14.86 -1.82 -10.00
CA ALA A 125 13.64 -1.87 -10.80
C ALA A 125 13.17 -0.46 -11.24
N GLN A 126 12.00 -0.42 -11.87
CA GLN A 126 11.24 0.81 -12.07
C GLN A 126 10.89 1.44 -10.71
N GLY A 127 10.99 2.76 -10.61
CA GLY A 127 10.75 3.50 -9.36
C GLY A 127 9.28 3.70 -9.02
N ALA A 128 9.03 4.32 -7.88
CA ALA A 128 7.73 4.65 -7.31
C ALA A 128 7.56 6.16 -7.06
N LEU A 129 6.31 6.61 -6.91
CA LEU A 129 6.03 7.98 -6.47
C LEU A 129 6.58 8.27 -5.07
N ILE A 130 6.51 7.28 -4.17
CA ILE A 130 7.07 7.37 -2.82
C ILE A 130 8.07 6.24 -2.61
N GLU A 131 9.28 6.62 -2.21
CA GLU A 131 10.40 5.73 -1.91
C GLU A 131 11.07 6.15 -0.58
N PRO A 132 11.81 5.25 0.08
CA PRO A 132 12.72 5.65 1.14
C PRO A 132 13.89 6.44 0.55
N ALA A 133 14.59 7.21 1.40
CA ALA A 133 15.80 7.90 1.00
C ALA A 133 16.95 6.93 0.70
N ASP A 134 17.00 5.81 1.43
CA ASP A 134 17.99 4.73 1.27
C ASP A 134 17.45 3.39 1.82
N ASP A 135 18.24 2.33 1.68
CA ASP A 135 17.94 0.97 2.11
C ASP A 135 18.07 0.72 3.63
N GLY A 136 18.35 1.78 4.40
CA GLY A 136 18.41 1.78 5.87
C GLY A 136 17.42 2.76 6.50
N THR A 137 16.44 3.22 5.73
CA THR A 137 15.40 4.14 6.19
C THR A 137 14.37 3.40 7.04
N ASP A 138 14.04 3.92 8.24
CA ASP A 138 13.05 3.36 9.17
C ASP A 138 12.00 4.41 9.59
N LYS A 139 10.89 3.92 10.14
CA LYS A 139 9.89 4.68 10.90
C LYS A 139 9.29 5.86 10.12
N THR A 140 9.14 5.70 8.81
CA THR A 140 8.41 6.67 7.99
C THR A 140 6.90 6.42 8.09
N ALA A 141 6.12 7.47 7.90
CA ALA A 141 4.67 7.40 7.80
C ALA A 141 4.18 8.13 6.55
N VAL A 142 3.24 7.54 5.83
CA VAL A 142 2.58 8.14 4.65
C VAL A 142 1.08 8.11 4.86
N ALA A 143 0.43 9.28 4.84
CA ALA A 143 -1.00 9.33 5.15
C ALA A 143 -1.83 10.39 4.41
N HIS A 144 -3.11 10.10 4.22
CA HIS A 144 -4.14 11.06 3.79
C HIS A 144 -3.86 11.75 2.44
N LEU A 145 -3.45 11.00 1.42
CA LEU A 145 -3.24 11.52 0.07
C LEU A 145 -3.60 10.50 -1.01
N ALA A 146 -3.62 10.97 -2.26
CA ALA A 146 -3.73 10.13 -3.44
C ALA A 146 -2.41 10.07 -4.23
N LEU A 147 -2.10 8.89 -4.79
CA LEU A 147 -0.97 8.63 -5.67
C LEU A 147 -1.51 8.23 -7.04
N ASP A 148 -1.36 9.12 -8.02
CA ASP A 148 -1.75 8.90 -9.40
C ASP A 148 -0.56 8.45 -10.25
N GLY A 149 -0.49 7.16 -10.54
CA GLY A 149 0.56 6.61 -11.40
C GLY A 149 0.47 7.05 -12.87
N ASN A 150 -0.63 7.72 -13.25
CA ASN A 150 -0.79 8.36 -14.57
C ASN A 150 -0.51 7.42 -15.77
N ARG A 151 -0.84 6.13 -15.65
CA ARG A 151 -0.46 5.11 -16.65
C ARG A 151 -0.91 5.48 -18.07
N TRP A 152 -2.13 5.99 -18.25
CA TRP A 152 -2.63 6.30 -19.60
C TRP A 152 -2.12 7.62 -20.19
N SER A 153 -1.24 8.33 -19.50
CA SER A 153 -0.65 9.58 -20.00
C SER A 153 0.85 9.67 -19.72
N GLY A 154 1.55 8.53 -19.81
CA GLY A 154 3.02 8.46 -19.85
C GLY A 154 3.71 8.16 -18.53
N GLY A 155 2.98 7.97 -17.42
CA GLY A 155 3.58 7.57 -16.15
C GLY A 155 3.94 6.08 -16.11
N ASP A 156 5.22 5.74 -15.92
CA ASP A 156 5.65 4.36 -15.69
C ASP A 156 6.34 4.25 -14.34
N CYS A 157 5.56 3.93 -13.30
CA CYS A 157 6.06 3.81 -11.94
C CYS A 157 5.14 2.91 -11.10
N LEU A 158 5.63 2.56 -9.92
CA LEU A 158 4.82 2.05 -8.81
C LEU A 158 4.19 3.22 -8.03
N GLY A 159 3.23 2.92 -7.16
CA GLY A 159 2.75 3.90 -6.18
C GLY A 159 3.74 4.08 -5.03
N ILE A 160 4.04 2.98 -4.33
CA ILE A 160 4.97 2.94 -3.19
C ILE A 160 5.95 1.79 -3.38
N TYR A 161 7.25 2.05 -3.19
CA TYR A 161 8.29 1.01 -3.19
C TYR A 161 9.27 1.20 -2.05
N TYR A 162 9.39 0.19 -1.19
CA TYR A 162 10.32 0.16 -0.07
C TYR A 162 11.08 -1.16 -0.08
N ASN A 163 12.41 -1.07 -0.18
CA ASN A 163 13.34 -2.20 -0.08
C ASN A 163 14.38 -1.94 1.02
N ILE A 164 14.11 -2.44 2.22
CA ILE A 164 14.95 -2.15 3.39
C ILE A 164 15.84 -3.35 3.69
N THR A 165 17.14 -3.20 3.42
CA THR A 165 18.15 -4.27 3.49
C THR A 165 19.22 -4.02 4.56
N ARG A 166 19.25 -2.82 5.15
CA ARG A 166 20.15 -2.46 6.26
C ARG A 166 19.36 -2.03 7.49
N SER A 167 19.98 -2.21 8.65
CA SER A 167 19.44 -1.80 9.96
C SER A 167 20.49 -1.13 10.85
N ASP A 168 21.64 -0.73 10.30
CA ASP A 168 22.76 -0.14 11.04
C ASP A 168 22.41 1.20 11.70
N ALA A 169 21.41 1.91 11.14
CA ALA A 169 20.94 3.19 11.66
C ALA A 169 19.74 3.07 12.63
N PHE A 170 19.13 1.89 12.76
CA PHE A 170 17.91 1.72 13.55
C PHE A 170 18.21 1.94 15.03
N ASP A 171 17.38 2.73 15.70
CA ASP A 171 17.53 3.05 17.13
C ASP A 171 16.45 2.43 18.01
N GLU A 172 15.59 1.58 17.44
CA GLU A 172 14.61 0.77 18.17
C GLU A 172 14.36 -0.53 17.42
N GLY A 173 14.70 -1.65 18.05
CA GLY A 173 14.47 -2.98 17.49
C GLY A 173 15.19 -3.22 16.14
N PRO A 174 14.97 -4.40 15.54
CA PRO A 174 15.58 -4.78 14.27
C PRO A 174 14.75 -4.43 13.02
N ASP A 175 13.59 -3.81 13.21
CA ASP A 175 12.53 -3.70 12.20
C ASP A 175 12.32 -2.26 11.73
N ALA A 176 12.15 -2.08 10.41
CA ALA A 176 11.98 -0.75 9.83
C ALA A 176 10.65 -0.06 10.22
N ALA A 177 9.59 -0.82 10.49
CA ALA A 177 8.34 -0.36 11.11
C ALA A 177 7.67 0.85 10.42
N HIS A 178 7.50 0.80 9.10
CA HIS A 178 6.84 1.87 8.34
C HIS A 178 5.31 1.85 8.48
N GLN A 179 4.69 3.01 8.31
CA GLN A 179 3.23 3.18 8.36
C GLN A 179 2.69 3.75 7.05
N PHE A 180 1.63 3.14 6.52
CA PHE A 180 0.90 3.62 5.35
C PHE A 180 -0.59 3.62 5.70
N VAL A 181 -1.22 4.80 5.71
CA VAL A 181 -2.57 4.95 6.29
C VAL A 181 -3.44 5.87 5.45
N ASP A 182 -4.65 5.46 5.07
CA ASP A 182 -5.60 6.30 4.30
C ASP A 182 -5.01 6.83 2.98
N VAL A 183 -4.30 5.98 2.24
CA VAL A 183 -3.70 6.31 0.94
C VAL A 183 -4.53 5.71 -0.20
N TYR A 184 -4.82 6.52 -1.22
CA TYR A 184 -5.46 6.06 -2.46
C TYR A 184 -4.45 5.99 -3.60
N ILE A 185 -4.07 4.79 -4.02
CA ILE A 185 -3.13 4.56 -5.12
C ILE A 185 -3.93 4.14 -6.35
N TYR A 186 -3.67 4.76 -7.50
CA TYR A 186 -4.42 4.44 -8.70
C TYR A 186 -3.65 4.68 -9.98
N ARG A 187 -4.01 3.94 -11.04
CA ARG A 187 -3.47 4.10 -12.39
C ARG A 187 -1.95 3.95 -12.45
N THR A 188 -1.37 3.08 -11.64
CA THR A 188 0.06 2.73 -11.74
C THR A 188 0.24 1.72 -12.87
N ARG A 189 1.27 1.93 -13.69
CA ARG A 189 1.65 0.97 -14.74
C ARG A 189 2.35 -0.26 -14.14
N ARG A 190 3.06 -0.07 -13.02
CA ARG A 190 3.65 -1.13 -12.21
C ARG A 190 2.80 -1.37 -10.96
N HIS A 191 3.32 -2.13 -10.00
CA HIS A 191 2.64 -2.44 -8.75
C HIS A 191 2.07 -1.20 -8.04
N GLY A 192 0.96 -1.37 -7.33
CA GLY A 192 0.44 -0.30 -6.48
C GLY A 192 1.39 -0.04 -5.31
N ILE A 193 1.68 -1.08 -4.53
CA ILE A 193 2.65 -1.05 -3.44
C ILE A 193 3.52 -2.31 -3.47
N HIS A 194 4.83 -2.14 -3.30
CA HIS A 194 5.78 -3.23 -3.16
C HIS A 194 6.68 -3.00 -1.94
N LEU A 195 6.59 -3.90 -0.95
CA LEU A 195 7.41 -3.89 0.25
C LEU A 195 8.26 -5.16 0.28
N THR A 196 9.58 -5.00 0.32
CA THR A 196 10.56 -6.10 0.30
C THR A 196 11.80 -5.73 1.12
N GLY A 197 12.72 -6.67 1.28
CA GLY A 197 14.00 -6.47 1.95
C GLY A 197 14.10 -7.14 3.33
N ALA A 198 15.33 -7.47 3.71
CA ALA A 198 15.63 -8.29 4.88
C ALA A 198 15.32 -7.64 6.24
N HIS A 199 15.08 -6.32 6.28
CA HIS A 199 14.74 -5.56 7.49
C HIS A 199 13.39 -4.84 7.38
N MET A 200 12.69 -5.04 6.26
CA MET A 200 11.35 -4.53 6.03
C MET A 200 10.35 -5.37 6.83
N ARG A 201 10.06 -4.97 8.06
CA ARG A 201 9.23 -5.74 9.01
C ARG A 201 8.40 -4.82 9.88
N ALA A 202 7.40 -5.39 10.55
CA ALA A 202 6.51 -4.69 11.48
C ALA A 202 5.76 -3.49 10.85
N ASN A 203 5.57 -3.52 9.52
CA ASN A 203 4.91 -2.44 8.81
C ASN A 203 3.40 -2.46 9.08
N GLN A 204 2.78 -1.28 9.10
CA GLN A 204 1.34 -1.11 9.28
C GLN A 204 0.72 -0.48 8.05
N LEU A 205 -0.15 -1.22 7.37
CA LEU A 205 -0.94 -0.74 6.24
C LEU A 205 -2.40 -0.74 6.65
N ALA A 206 -3.04 0.42 6.64
CA ALA A 206 -4.42 0.57 7.07
C ALA A 206 -5.23 1.44 6.13
N ARG A 207 -6.39 0.96 5.68
CA ARG A 207 -7.35 1.72 4.88
C ARG A 207 -6.76 2.23 3.55
N LEU A 208 -5.93 1.39 2.93
CA LEU A 208 -5.40 1.65 1.59
C LEU A 208 -6.40 1.20 0.54
N ARG A 209 -6.61 2.01 -0.50
CA ARG A 209 -7.30 1.57 -1.71
C ARG A 209 -6.33 1.65 -2.88
N VAL A 210 -6.17 0.55 -3.59
CA VAL A 210 -5.31 0.43 -4.77
C VAL A 210 -6.18 0.05 -5.97
N TYR A 211 -6.18 0.86 -7.03
CA TYR A 211 -7.15 0.74 -8.12
C TYR A 211 -6.56 0.92 -9.53
N ASN A 212 -6.95 0.06 -10.47
CA ASN A 212 -6.48 0.09 -11.87
C ASN A 212 -4.95 0.05 -11.93
N VAL A 213 -4.39 -1.07 -11.49
CA VAL A 213 -2.95 -1.32 -11.49
C VAL A 213 -2.57 -2.19 -12.69
N GLY A 214 -1.43 -1.90 -13.31
CA GLY A 214 -0.86 -2.68 -14.41
C GLY A 214 -1.19 -2.20 -15.81
N GLU A 215 -0.92 -3.03 -16.81
CA GLU A 215 -1.39 -2.84 -18.19
C GLU A 215 -2.37 -3.95 -18.54
N GLU A 216 -3.42 -3.58 -19.27
CA GLU A 216 -4.44 -4.52 -19.70
C GLU A 216 -3.83 -5.65 -20.55
N GLY A 217 -4.09 -6.91 -20.17
CA GLY A 217 -3.54 -8.09 -20.86
C GLY A 217 -2.09 -8.45 -20.50
N VAL A 218 -1.44 -7.70 -19.59
CA VAL A 218 -0.10 -8.01 -19.07
C VAL A 218 -0.19 -8.34 -17.58
N THR A 219 -0.13 -9.62 -17.25
CA THR A 219 -0.38 -10.12 -15.89
C THR A 219 0.84 -10.08 -14.97
N GLU A 220 1.43 -8.91 -14.79
CA GLU A 220 2.68 -8.73 -14.02
C GLU A 220 2.51 -7.78 -12.82
N ALA A 221 1.48 -6.93 -12.80
CA ALA A 221 1.36 -5.87 -11.79
C ALA A 221 0.30 -6.17 -10.73
N HIS A 222 0.78 -6.52 -9.54
CA HIS A 222 -0.03 -6.67 -8.33
C HIS A 222 -0.40 -5.34 -7.68
N SER A 223 -1.63 -5.23 -7.16
CA SER A 223 -2.02 -4.07 -6.36
C SER A 223 -1.19 -4.00 -5.07
N PHE A 224 -1.11 -5.10 -4.33
CA PHE A 224 -0.25 -5.26 -3.16
C PHE A 224 0.74 -6.40 -3.41
N LEU A 225 2.02 -6.07 -3.57
CA LEU A 225 3.12 -7.03 -3.55
C LEU A 225 3.79 -6.98 -2.16
N ILE A 226 3.43 -7.93 -1.30
CA ILE A 226 3.92 -8.02 0.07
C ILE A 226 4.99 -9.12 0.12
N ASP A 227 6.23 -8.71 -0.13
CA ASP A 227 7.43 -9.56 -0.11
C ASP A 227 8.29 -9.29 1.13
N CYS A 228 7.60 -9.02 2.23
CA CYS A 228 8.23 -8.70 3.50
C CYS A 228 7.46 -9.40 4.63
N PRO A 229 8.14 -9.82 5.72
CA PRO A 229 7.46 -10.53 6.79
C PRO A 229 6.89 -9.60 7.87
N ASP A 230 6.16 -10.20 8.81
CA ASP A 230 5.78 -9.60 10.10
C ASP A 230 4.95 -8.30 10.02
N SER A 231 4.27 -8.06 8.90
CA SER A 231 3.51 -6.85 8.64
C SER A 231 2.01 -7.04 8.87
N PHE A 232 1.32 -5.92 9.07
CA PHE A 232 -0.11 -5.85 9.39
C PHE A 232 -0.84 -5.08 8.30
N LEU A 233 -1.85 -5.68 7.72
CA LEU A 233 -2.71 -5.09 6.69
C LEU A 233 -4.14 -5.14 7.19
N SER A 234 -4.79 -3.98 7.28
CA SER A 234 -6.16 -3.86 7.79
C SER A 234 -7.01 -2.97 6.89
N GLN A 235 -8.18 -3.47 6.51
CA GLN A 235 -9.14 -2.71 5.69
C GLN A 235 -8.53 -2.22 4.37
N CYS A 236 -7.62 -2.98 3.78
CA CYS A 236 -7.00 -2.67 2.50
C CYS A 236 -7.85 -3.24 1.35
N GLU A 237 -8.02 -2.46 0.29
CA GLU A 237 -8.84 -2.79 -0.88
C GLU A 237 -8.01 -2.76 -2.16
N SER A 238 -8.06 -3.84 -2.94
CA SER A 238 -7.59 -3.89 -4.32
C SER A 238 -8.79 -3.97 -5.25
N GLY A 239 -8.84 -3.11 -6.27
CA GLY A 239 -9.84 -3.18 -7.33
C GLY A 239 -9.19 -3.06 -8.70
N SER A 240 -9.49 -3.99 -9.61
CA SER A 240 -8.90 -4.02 -10.97
C SER A 240 -7.37 -3.98 -10.97
N SER A 241 -6.76 -5.16 -10.96
CA SER A 241 -5.30 -5.35 -11.03
C SER A 241 -5.00 -6.26 -12.20
N SER A 242 -4.02 -5.92 -13.04
CA SER A 242 -3.63 -6.83 -14.13
C SER A 242 -2.96 -8.10 -13.60
N GLY A 243 -2.35 -8.05 -12.42
CA GLY A 243 -1.93 -9.21 -11.66
C GLY A 243 -2.97 -9.65 -10.62
N SER A 244 -2.49 -10.27 -9.53
CA SER A 244 -3.30 -10.52 -8.33
C SER A 244 -3.56 -9.24 -7.52
N GLY A 245 -4.68 -9.16 -6.82
CA GLY A 245 -4.94 -8.04 -5.91
C GLY A 245 -3.96 -8.03 -4.74
N PHE A 246 -3.81 -9.16 -4.05
CA PHE A 246 -2.76 -9.35 -3.05
C PHE A 246 -1.84 -10.49 -3.47
N TYR A 247 -0.56 -10.19 -3.70
CA TYR A 247 0.50 -11.17 -3.86
C TYR A 247 1.35 -11.22 -2.59
N VAL A 248 1.28 -12.35 -1.88
CA VAL A 248 1.89 -12.54 -0.56
C VAL A 248 3.07 -13.49 -0.67
N ALA A 249 4.26 -12.90 -0.85
CA ALA A 249 5.54 -13.60 -0.90
C ALA A 249 6.28 -13.57 0.46
N GLY A 250 5.91 -12.66 1.35
CA GLY A 250 6.40 -12.57 2.72
C GLY A 250 5.65 -13.49 3.69
N SER A 251 6.38 -13.99 4.70
CA SER A 251 5.83 -14.87 5.73
C SER A 251 5.35 -14.10 6.97
N ASN A 252 4.44 -14.68 7.77
CA ASN A 252 4.03 -14.16 9.07
C ASN A 252 3.32 -12.79 9.05
N ASN A 253 2.59 -12.51 7.97
CA ASN A 253 1.78 -11.30 7.84
C ASN A 253 0.35 -11.52 8.35
N ARG A 254 -0.31 -10.43 8.75
CA ARG A 254 -1.69 -10.44 9.24
C ARG A 254 -2.56 -9.57 8.34
N PHE A 255 -3.59 -10.15 7.73
CA PHE A 255 -4.55 -9.48 6.86
C PHE A 255 -5.92 -9.52 7.53
N VAL A 256 -6.53 -8.36 7.76
CA VAL A 256 -7.82 -8.26 8.47
C VAL A 256 -8.78 -7.34 7.71
N GLY A 257 -9.91 -7.87 7.27
CA GLY A 257 -10.92 -7.07 6.55
C GLY A 257 -10.43 -6.56 5.20
N CYS A 258 -9.49 -7.26 4.56
CA CYS A 258 -8.96 -6.87 3.26
C CYS A 258 -9.82 -7.44 2.12
N LYS A 259 -9.97 -6.68 1.03
CA LYS A 259 -10.81 -7.07 -0.11
C LYS A 259 -10.06 -6.96 -1.44
N SER A 260 -10.20 -7.96 -2.29
CA SER A 260 -9.74 -7.92 -3.68
C SER A 260 -10.89 -8.17 -4.64
N TRP A 261 -10.98 -7.36 -5.70
CA TRP A 261 -12.01 -7.53 -6.72
C TRP A 261 -11.56 -7.18 -8.14
N TYR A 262 -12.12 -7.88 -9.13
CA TYR A 262 -11.80 -7.77 -10.56
C TYR A 262 -10.29 -7.82 -10.87
N SER A 263 -9.52 -8.64 -10.15
CA SER A 263 -8.14 -8.94 -10.56
C SER A 263 -8.11 -9.88 -11.76
N ASP A 264 -7.20 -9.68 -12.71
CA ASP A 264 -7.03 -10.57 -13.88
C ASP A 264 -6.38 -11.91 -13.46
N LEU A 265 -5.68 -11.94 -12.31
CA LEU A 265 -5.26 -13.18 -11.65
C LEU A 265 -6.13 -13.45 -10.42
N ASN A 266 -5.54 -13.96 -9.34
CA ASN A 266 -6.27 -14.32 -8.12
C ASN A 266 -6.58 -13.09 -7.27
N GLY A 267 -7.64 -13.16 -6.48
CA GLY A 267 -7.89 -12.16 -5.44
C GLY A 267 -6.72 -12.07 -4.46
N PHE A 268 -6.34 -13.23 -3.91
CA PHE A 268 -5.16 -13.42 -3.05
C PHE A 268 -4.30 -14.57 -3.59
N SER A 269 -3.04 -14.28 -3.91
CA SER A 269 -2.01 -15.25 -4.30
C SER A 269 -1.00 -15.41 -3.16
N ILE A 270 -1.04 -16.55 -2.48
CA ILE A 270 -0.32 -16.77 -1.22
C ILE A 270 0.77 -17.81 -1.44
N HIS A 271 2.02 -17.35 -1.39
CA HIS A 271 3.21 -18.14 -1.73
C HIS A 271 4.13 -18.39 -0.52
N ALA A 272 3.80 -17.80 0.63
CA ALA A 272 4.58 -17.87 1.85
C ALA A 272 3.79 -18.41 3.04
N VAL A 273 4.50 -18.67 4.14
CA VAL A 273 3.97 -19.38 5.31
C VAL A 273 3.66 -18.45 6.48
N ARG A 274 2.92 -18.97 7.44
CA ARG A 274 2.54 -18.36 8.72
C ARG A 274 1.68 -17.10 8.57
N ASN A 275 1.09 -16.88 7.41
CA ASN A 275 0.18 -15.77 7.18
C ASN A 275 -1.21 -16.07 7.78
N GLN A 276 -1.85 -15.01 8.25
CA GLN A 276 -3.16 -15.05 8.90
C GLN A 276 -4.11 -14.12 8.14
N PHE A 277 -5.26 -14.64 7.72
CA PHE A 277 -6.29 -13.92 6.99
C PHE A 277 -7.59 -13.99 7.79
N ALA A 278 -8.16 -12.83 8.14
CA ALA A 278 -9.39 -12.75 8.91
C ALA A 278 -10.39 -11.81 8.24
N ALA A 279 -11.61 -12.28 7.99
CA ALA A 279 -12.68 -11.51 7.35
C ALA A 279 -12.24 -10.88 6.01
N CYS A 280 -11.38 -11.56 5.26
CA CYS A 280 -10.96 -11.10 3.93
C CYS A 280 -11.92 -11.60 2.84
N GLU A 281 -12.04 -10.85 1.76
CA GLU A 281 -12.96 -11.16 0.67
C GLU A 281 -12.27 -11.09 -0.69
N ALA A 282 -12.44 -12.13 -1.51
CA ALA A 282 -12.03 -12.16 -2.90
C ALA A 282 -13.28 -12.28 -3.78
N GLN A 283 -13.55 -11.26 -4.60
CA GLN A 283 -14.79 -11.15 -5.35
C GLN A 283 -14.56 -10.94 -6.85
N ASP A 284 -15.27 -11.68 -7.71
CA ASP A 284 -15.34 -11.44 -9.16
C ASP A 284 -13.93 -11.31 -9.81
N ASN A 285 -12.92 -12.05 -9.32
CA ASN A 285 -11.59 -12.10 -9.93
C ASN A 285 -11.59 -13.09 -11.10
N GLU A 286 -10.83 -12.83 -12.17
CA GLU A 286 -10.72 -13.74 -13.31
C GLU A 286 -10.05 -15.07 -12.93
N GLY A 287 -9.11 -15.05 -11.98
CA GLY A 287 -8.50 -16.23 -11.39
C GLY A 287 -9.28 -16.81 -10.20
N HIS A 288 -8.55 -17.46 -9.28
CA HIS A 288 -9.10 -17.96 -8.02
C HIS A 288 -9.46 -16.82 -7.06
N GLY A 289 -10.36 -17.07 -6.11
CA GLY A 289 -10.53 -16.15 -4.99
C GLY A 289 -9.27 -16.09 -4.13
N PHE A 290 -8.92 -17.23 -3.56
CA PHE A 290 -7.71 -17.44 -2.78
C PHE A 290 -6.92 -18.60 -3.36
N TYR A 291 -5.72 -18.33 -3.86
CA TYR A 291 -4.73 -19.34 -4.19
C TYR A 291 -3.76 -19.47 -3.02
N CYS A 292 -3.74 -20.64 -2.35
CA CYS A 292 -2.85 -20.91 -1.23
C CYS A 292 -1.87 -22.03 -1.60
N GLY A 293 -0.71 -21.65 -2.13
CA GLY A 293 0.33 -22.58 -2.59
C GLY A 293 1.39 -22.92 -1.55
N SER A 294 1.18 -22.54 -0.29
CA SER A 294 2.15 -22.71 0.79
C SER A 294 1.44 -22.85 2.13
N GLY A 295 2.06 -23.54 3.09
CA GLY A 295 1.54 -23.70 4.43
C GLY A 295 2.66 -23.90 5.47
N PRO A 296 2.42 -23.62 6.76
CA PRO A 296 1.10 -23.39 7.37
C PRO A 296 0.53 -22.01 7.05
N ASN A 297 -0.79 -21.89 6.90
CA ASN A 297 -1.51 -20.61 6.77
C ASN A 297 -2.91 -20.76 7.40
N SER A 298 -3.49 -19.66 7.86
CA SER A 298 -4.82 -19.67 8.50
C SER A 298 -5.75 -18.64 7.90
N PHE A 299 -7.00 -19.04 7.65
CA PHE A 299 -8.08 -18.24 7.13
C PHE A 299 -9.28 -18.36 8.07
N VAL A 300 -9.83 -17.24 8.50
CA VAL A 300 -10.97 -17.21 9.43
C VAL A 300 -12.02 -16.24 8.90
N GLY A 301 -13.23 -16.73 8.62
CA GLY A 301 -14.31 -15.84 8.15
C GLY A 301 -14.07 -15.26 6.75
N CYS A 302 -13.19 -15.85 5.93
CA CYS A 302 -12.90 -15.34 4.60
C CYS A 302 -13.99 -15.74 3.59
N HIS A 303 -14.25 -14.89 2.60
CA HIS A 303 -15.30 -15.07 1.60
C HIS A 303 -14.72 -15.08 0.19
N ALA A 304 -14.99 -16.14 -0.57
CA ALA A 304 -14.74 -16.21 -2.00
C ALA A 304 -16.07 -16.08 -2.75
N ASP A 305 -16.33 -14.89 -3.30
CA ASP A 305 -17.57 -14.53 -3.98
C ASP A 305 -17.37 -14.49 -5.50
N SER A 306 -17.85 -15.51 -6.18
CA SER A 306 -18.01 -15.55 -7.64
C SER A 306 -16.73 -15.29 -8.43
N ASN A 307 -15.63 -15.92 -8.02
CA ASN A 307 -14.37 -15.85 -8.74
C ASN A 307 -14.41 -16.71 -10.01
N SER A 308 -13.32 -16.76 -10.78
CA SER A 308 -13.31 -17.22 -12.17
C SER A 308 -14.11 -16.32 -13.12
N TRP A 309 -14.18 -15.02 -12.82
CA TRP A 309 -14.92 -14.01 -13.58
C TRP A 309 -14.30 -13.75 -14.97
N ASN A 310 -14.71 -14.49 -16.01
CA ASN A 310 -14.43 -14.19 -17.41
C ASN A 310 -15.71 -13.90 -18.24
N GLY A 311 -15.94 -12.63 -18.59
CA GLY A 311 -17.11 -12.18 -19.36
C GLY A 311 -17.24 -12.74 -20.78
N ALA A 312 -16.17 -13.30 -21.35
CA ALA A 312 -16.14 -13.86 -22.69
C ALA A 312 -16.26 -15.40 -22.73
N SER A 313 -16.07 -16.09 -21.60
CA SER A 313 -16.11 -17.55 -21.54
C SER A 313 -16.58 -18.02 -20.15
N PRO A 314 -17.90 -18.27 -19.96
CA PRO A 314 -18.46 -18.67 -18.67
C PRO A 314 -18.12 -20.12 -18.25
N THR A 315 -17.04 -20.69 -18.79
CA THR A 315 -16.54 -22.02 -18.38
C THR A 315 -15.62 -21.87 -17.18
N SER A 316 -16.00 -22.43 -16.04
CA SER A 316 -15.24 -22.36 -14.80
C SER A 316 -13.88 -23.08 -14.89
N SER A 317 -12.77 -22.35 -14.74
CA SER A 317 -11.43 -22.96 -14.60
C SER A 317 -10.84 -22.78 -13.20
N PHE A 318 -11.36 -21.82 -12.45
CA PHE A 318 -10.84 -21.42 -11.15
C PHE A 318 -11.85 -21.64 -10.03
N ASP A 319 -11.37 -21.57 -8.80
CA ASP A 319 -12.06 -22.01 -7.58
C ASP A 319 -12.14 -20.85 -6.59
N GLY A 320 -13.03 -20.95 -5.60
CA GLY A 320 -13.12 -19.98 -4.52
C GLY A 320 -11.86 -19.99 -3.66
N PHE A 321 -11.59 -21.14 -3.02
CA PHE A 321 -10.34 -21.42 -2.34
C PHE A 321 -9.62 -22.56 -3.06
N HIS A 322 -8.39 -22.32 -3.51
CA HIS A 322 -7.58 -23.27 -4.24
C HIS A 322 -6.30 -23.61 -3.46
N ILE A 323 -6.20 -24.87 -3.04
CA ILE A 323 -5.04 -25.41 -2.32
C ILE A 323 -4.47 -26.55 -3.17
N PRO A 324 -3.54 -26.26 -4.11
CA PRO A 324 -3.06 -27.29 -5.02
C PRO A 324 -2.10 -28.27 -4.34
N TRP A 325 -1.42 -27.84 -3.28
CA TRP A 325 -0.52 -28.61 -2.42
C TRP A 325 -0.27 -27.83 -1.12
N GLY A 326 0.56 -28.40 -0.25
CA GLY A 326 1.00 -27.76 0.99
C GLY A 326 0.51 -28.50 2.22
N SER A 327 0.88 -28.00 3.39
CA SER A 327 0.51 -28.67 4.64
C SER A 327 0.14 -27.70 5.75
N ARG A 328 -0.75 -28.14 6.64
CA ARG A 328 -1.18 -27.40 7.85
C ARG A 328 -1.85 -26.07 7.50
N ILE A 329 -2.77 -26.10 6.53
CA ILE A 329 -3.56 -24.95 6.11
C ILE A 329 -4.96 -25.08 6.71
N GLN A 330 -5.43 -24.02 7.37
CA GLN A 330 -6.70 -24.01 8.09
C GLN A 330 -7.65 -22.96 7.51
N LEU A 331 -8.87 -23.36 7.17
CA LEU A 331 -9.96 -22.50 6.72
C LEU A 331 -11.14 -22.73 7.65
N VAL A 332 -11.45 -21.75 8.51
CA VAL A 332 -12.47 -21.89 9.54
C VAL A 332 -13.53 -20.80 9.38
N GLY A 333 -14.79 -21.20 9.25
CA GLY A 333 -15.90 -20.27 9.00
C GLY A 333 -15.78 -19.55 7.66
N CYS A 334 -15.08 -20.14 6.68
CA CYS A 334 -14.93 -19.53 5.36
C CYS A 334 -16.12 -19.90 4.47
N SER A 335 -16.48 -19.00 3.55
CA SER A 335 -17.62 -19.17 2.65
C SER A 335 -17.19 -19.04 1.20
N ALA A 336 -17.68 -19.93 0.33
CA ALA A 336 -17.40 -19.85 -1.10
C ALA A 336 -18.69 -20.04 -1.92
N TYR A 337 -19.09 -19.01 -2.64
CA TYR A 337 -20.36 -19.00 -3.36
C TYR A 337 -20.27 -18.29 -4.70
N ASP A 338 -21.19 -18.61 -5.61
CA ASP A 338 -21.37 -17.89 -6.87
C ASP A 338 -22.79 -17.35 -6.97
N LYS A 339 -22.93 -16.03 -6.99
CA LYS A 339 -24.22 -15.34 -6.86
C LYS A 339 -25.15 -15.48 -8.07
N ASN A 340 -24.66 -15.94 -9.24
CA ASN A 340 -25.42 -16.01 -10.51
C ASN A 340 -26.29 -14.77 -10.78
N GLU A 341 -25.74 -13.60 -10.47
CA GLU A 341 -26.45 -12.32 -10.55
C GLU A 341 -26.97 -12.10 -11.98
N GLY A 342 -28.27 -11.84 -12.12
CA GLY A 342 -28.91 -11.63 -13.41
C GLY A 342 -28.95 -12.86 -14.33
N GLY A 343 -28.72 -14.07 -13.82
CA GLY A 343 -28.71 -15.29 -14.64
C GLY A 343 -27.47 -15.44 -15.52
N ARG A 344 -26.33 -14.84 -15.12
CA ARG A 344 -25.04 -14.88 -15.83
C ARG A 344 -24.38 -16.27 -15.91
N GLY A 345 -24.93 -17.26 -15.20
CA GLY A 345 -24.33 -18.57 -14.97
C GLY A 345 -23.35 -18.56 -13.80
N HIS A 346 -22.99 -19.76 -13.34
CA HIS A 346 -21.99 -19.96 -12.29
C HIS A 346 -20.63 -20.22 -12.94
N TRP A 347 -19.59 -19.50 -12.50
CA TRP A 347 -18.26 -19.54 -13.08
C TRP A 347 -17.21 -20.01 -12.07
N GLN A 348 -17.45 -19.92 -10.76
CA GLN A 348 -16.55 -20.51 -9.77
C GLN A 348 -16.71 -22.04 -9.76
N ARG A 349 -15.67 -22.79 -10.12
CA ARG A 349 -15.72 -24.25 -10.33
C ARG A 349 -16.05 -25.00 -9.03
N TYR A 350 -15.16 -24.88 -8.06
CA TYR A 350 -15.36 -25.42 -6.71
C TYR A 350 -15.37 -24.30 -5.69
N GLY A 351 -16.13 -24.49 -4.60
CA GLY A 351 -16.00 -23.63 -3.43
C GLY A 351 -14.62 -23.80 -2.78
N PHE A 352 -14.25 -25.05 -2.53
CA PHE A 352 -12.95 -25.45 -1.98
C PHE A 352 -12.31 -26.55 -2.85
N PHE A 353 -11.13 -26.29 -3.40
CA PHE A 353 -10.34 -27.28 -4.13
C PHE A 353 -9.10 -27.70 -3.32
N ILE A 354 -8.88 -29.01 -3.22
CA ILE A 354 -7.76 -29.62 -2.49
C ILE A 354 -7.00 -30.59 -3.42
N GLY A 355 -5.79 -30.23 -3.81
CA GLY A 355 -4.93 -31.05 -4.67
C GLY A 355 -4.36 -32.27 -3.97
N SER A 356 -3.90 -33.26 -4.75
CA SER A 356 -3.45 -34.58 -4.26
C SER A 356 -2.31 -34.54 -3.24
N SER A 357 -1.48 -33.50 -3.29
CA SER A 357 -0.31 -33.33 -2.43
C SER A 357 -0.56 -32.39 -1.25
N ALA A 358 -1.82 -32.08 -0.97
CA ALA A 358 -2.23 -31.29 0.19
C ALA A 358 -2.55 -32.20 1.38
N GLU A 359 -1.90 -31.97 2.52
CA GLU A 359 -1.97 -32.82 3.71
C GLU A 359 -2.14 -32.02 4.99
N HIS A 360 -2.86 -32.56 5.98
CA HIS A 360 -3.19 -31.85 7.21
C HIS A 360 -3.97 -30.54 6.95
N ILE A 361 -4.87 -30.57 5.98
CA ILE A 361 -5.77 -29.46 5.66
C ILE A 361 -7.01 -29.56 6.55
N GLN A 362 -7.43 -28.42 7.10
CA GLN A 362 -8.66 -28.32 7.90
C GLN A 362 -9.59 -27.30 7.25
N ILE A 363 -10.78 -27.73 6.86
CA ILE A 363 -11.81 -26.86 6.29
C ILE A 363 -13.10 -27.04 7.09
N ILE A 364 -13.61 -25.93 7.63
CA ILE A 364 -14.95 -25.80 8.16
C ILE A 364 -15.55 -24.59 7.45
N GLY A 365 -16.53 -24.80 6.57
CA GLY A 365 -17.04 -23.72 5.73
C GLY A 365 -18.40 -23.99 5.11
N THR A 366 -18.92 -22.97 4.43
CA THR A 366 -20.18 -23.05 3.69
C THR A 366 -19.98 -22.80 2.22
N VAL A 367 -20.80 -23.44 1.40
CA VAL A 367 -20.80 -23.29 -0.06
C VAL A 367 -22.18 -23.00 -0.57
N MET A 368 -22.27 -22.38 -1.74
CA MET A 368 -23.54 -22.21 -2.44
C MET A 368 -23.24 -22.04 -3.93
N ASP A 369 -24.00 -22.73 -4.79
CA ASP A 369 -24.07 -22.38 -6.21
C ASP A 369 -22.74 -22.39 -6.99
N ASN A 370 -21.75 -23.17 -6.55
CA ASN A 370 -20.51 -23.37 -7.32
C ASN A 370 -20.79 -24.22 -8.57
N ALA A 371 -20.17 -23.89 -9.69
CA ALA A 371 -20.48 -24.43 -11.01
C ALA A 371 -20.32 -25.97 -11.13
N THR A 372 -19.36 -26.55 -10.41
CA THR A 372 -19.13 -28.01 -10.39
C THR A 372 -19.57 -28.65 -9.08
N ALA A 373 -19.02 -28.21 -7.95
CA ALA A 373 -19.39 -28.73 -6.62
C ALA A 373 -18.90 -27.81 -5.50
N GLY A 374 -19.39 -28.04 -4.28
CA GLY A 374 -18.86 -27.35 -3.08
C GLY A 374 -17.39 -27.66 -2.80
N VAL A 375 -16.99 -28.92 -2.94
CA VAL A 375 -15.62 -29.42 -2.68
C VAL A 375 -15.13 -30.22 -3.88
N GLY A 376 -13.87 -30.02 -4.26
CA GLY A 376 -13.22 -30.74 -5.34
C GLY A 376 -11.75 -31.08 -5.08
N GLY A 377 -11.18 -31.85 -5.99
CA GLY A 377 -9.77 -32.28 -5.95
C GLY A 377 -9.55 -33.59 -5.19
N SER A 378 -8.55 -34.37 -5.62
CA SER A 378 -8.28 -35.71 -5.08
C SER A 378 -7.73 -35.70 -3.65
N GLY A 379 -7.18 -34.58 -3.19
CA GLY A 379 -6.74 -34.41 -1.80
C GLY A 379 -7.90 -34.32 -0.80
N ALA A 380 -9.13 -34.05 -1.26
CA ALA A 380 -10.30 -33.98 -0.38
C ALA A 380 -10.59 -35.32 0.33
N GLY A 381 -10.22 -36.45 -0.27
CA GLY A 381 -10.37 -37.79 0.32
C GLY A 381 -9.16 -38.28 1.13
N ASN A 382 -8.11 -37.47 1.28
CA ASN A 382 -6.93 -37.86 2.05
C ASN A 382 -7.27 -37.93 3.54
N ALA A 383 -6.99 -39.06 4.19
CA ALA A 383 -7.32 -39.32 5.60
C ALA A 383 -6.63 -38.37 6.59
N SER A 384 -5.56 -37.67 6.19
CA SER A 384 -4.92 -36.63 7.00
C SER A 384 -5.67 -35.29 7.02
N ASN A 385 -6.62 -35.10 6.10
CA ASN A 385 -7.40 -33.88 5.94
C ASN A 385 -8.75 -34.00 6.65
N LEU A 386 -9.22 -32.89 7.21
CA LEU A 386 -10.54 -32.77 7.84
C LEU A 386 -11.37 -31.75 7.07
N ILE A 387 -12.37 -32.21 6.33
CA ILE A 387 -13.21 -31.39 5.46
C ILE A 387 -14.66 -31.47 5.93
N LEU A 388 -15.18 -30.37 6.47
CA LEU A 388 -16.55 -30.19 6.92
C LEU A 388 -17.17 -29.01 6.17
N VAL A 389 -17.81 -29.30 5.04
CA VAL A 389 -18.41 -28.28 4.15
C VAL A 389 -19.87 -28.63 3.93
N ASN A 390 -20.75 -27.64 4.13
CA ASN A 390 -22.20 -27.77 3.94
C ASN A 390 -22.74 -26.62 3.10
N GLY A 391 -23.89 -26.84 2.46
CA GLY A 391 -24.59 -25.82 1.67
C GLY A 391 -25.06 -26.37 0.34
#